data_AF-A0A9D5MR00-F1
#
_entry.id   AF-A0A9D5MR00-F1
#
_cell.length_a   1.000
_cell.length_b   1.000
_cell.length_c   1.000
_cell.angle_alpha   90.00
_cell.angle_beta   90.00
_cell.angle_gamma   90.00
#
_symmetry.space_group_name_H-M   'P 1'
#
loop_
_entity.id
_entity.type
_entity.pdbx_description
1 polymer ?
#
loop_
_entity_poly.entity_id
_entity_poly.type
_entity_poly.pdbx_seq_one_letter_code
_entity_poly.pdbx_strand_id
1 'polypeptide(L)'
;MNFSYYMEEDTVSIIVHNDIIPTFFYALMMIVMKPVAEEFFFRKALISFDSKSQTVIFTIISLILCALTRAHGPLGILEWVIMALPVTIAYIVTKNIYISVMAHVLFEFYDNIYEVVYTVGRILNR
;
A
#
# COMPACT_ATOMS: atom_id res chain seq x y z
N MET A 1 6.66 -16.67 19.42
CA MET A 1 5.21 -16.80 19.19
C MET A 1 4.70 -17.80 20.22
N ASN A 2 4.11 -17.31 21.32
CA ASN A 2 3.55 -18.17 22.37
C ASN A 2 2.04 -18.22 22.18
N PHE A 3 1.50 -19.42 22.00
CA PHE A 3 0.07 -19.66 21.84
C PHE A 3 -0.50 -20.06 23.20
N SER A 4 -1.41 -19.24 23.73
CA SER A 4 -2.21 -19.59 24.90
C SER A 4 -3.63 -19.91 24.43
N TYR A 5 -4.12 -21.11 24.72
CA TYR A 5 -5.47 -21.53 24.38
C TYR A 5 -6.39 -21.23 25.58
N TYR A 6 -7.39 -20.38 25.39
CA TYR A 6 -8.52 -20.25 26.31
C TYR A 6 -9.70 -21.00 25.70
N MET A 7 -10.14 -22.05 26.39
CA MET A 7 -11.30 -22.85 26.00
C MET A 7 -12.51 -22.33 26.78
N GLU A 8 -13.30 -21.48 26.15
CA GLU A 8 -14.64 -21.12 26.63
C GLU A 8 -15.64 -21.79 25.68
N GLU A 9 -16.59 -22.52 26.26
CA GLU A 9 -17.62 -23.37 25.65
C GLU A 9 -17.74 -23.25 24.10
N ASP A 10 -17.09 -24.19 23.41
CA ASP A 10 -17.15 -24.41 21.96
C ASP A 10 -16.48 -23.38 21.02
N THR A 11 -15.73 -22.42 21.56
CA THR A 11 -14.89 -21.52 20.73
C THR A 11 -13.42 -21.58 21.13
N VAL A 12 -12.57 -22.05 20.19
CA VAL A 12 -11.11 -21.96 20.33
C VAL A 12 -10.70 -20.53 19.97
N SER A 13 -10.57 -19.67 20.98
CA SER A 13 -9.97 -18.35 20.78
C SER A 13 -8.44 -18.48 20.70
N ILE A 14 -7.88 -18.36 19.50
CA ILE A 14 -6.42 -18.24 19.34
C ILE A 14 -6.06 -16.82 19.77
N ILE A 15 -5.62 -16.68 21.02
CA ILE A 15 -5.02 -15.44 21.49
C ILE A 15 -3.66 -15.30 20.80
N VAL A 16 -3.65 -14.59 19.67
CA VAL A 16 -2.40 -14.07 19.11
C VAL A 16 -1.93 -12.97 20.07
N HIS A 17 -0.82 -13.19 20.77
CA HIS A 17 -0.12 -12.16 21.50
C HIS A 17 0.38 -11.14 20.47
N ASN A 18 -0.41 -10.09 20.25
CA ASN A 18 -0.01 -8.96 19.42
C ASN A 18 0.81 -8.04 20.32
N ASP A 19 2.11 -7.95 20.04
CA ASP A 19 2.98 -7.00 20.71
C ASP A 19 3.01 -5.67 19.92
N ILE A 20 3.40 -4.61 20.61
CA ILE A 20 3.52 -3.26 20.02
C ILE A 20 4.59 -3.24 18.91
N ILE A 21 5.67 -4.01 19.08
CA ILE A 21 6.81 -4.02 18.14
C ILE A 21 6.41 -4.56 16.75
N PRO A 22 5.81 -5.76 16.60
CA PRO A 22 5.29 -6.23 15.32
C PRO A 22 4.27 -5.29 14.67
N THR A 23 3.40 -4.69 15.48
CA THR A 23 2.37 -3.74 15.00
C THR A 23 3.01 -2.48 14.41
N PHE A 24 4.07 -1.97 15.05
CA PHE A 24 4.85 -0.86 14.52
C PHE A 24 5.54 -1.20 13.20
N PHE A 25 6.18 -2.38 13.12
CA PHE A 25 6.81 -2.82 11.87
C PHE A 25 5.79 -3.00 10.74
N TYR A 26 4.61 -3.54 11.05
CA TYR A 26 3.50 -3.65 10.11
C TYR A 26 3.09 -2.27 9.59
N ALA A 27 2.85 -1.31 10.49
CA ALA A 27 2.50 0.06 10.12
C ALA A 27 3.58 0.70 9.23
N LEU A 28 4.86 0.56 9.58
CA LEU A 28 5.98 1.07 8.78
C LEU A 28 6.03 0.43 7.38
N MET A 29 5.81 -0.88 7.28
CA MET A 29 5.80 -1.62 6.01
C MET A 29 4.65 -1.15 5.11
N MET A 30 3.43 -1.11 5.65
CA MET A 30 2.22 -0.83 4.88
C MET A 30 2.10 0.64 4.49
N ILE A 31 2.40 1.56 5.42
CA ILE A 31 2.21 3.01 5.21
C ILE A 31 3.37 3.63 4.45
N VAL A 32 4.60 3.17 4.68
CA VAL A 32 5.80 3.81 4.13
C VAL A 32 6.47 2.93 3.08
N MET A 33 6.85 1.71 3.45
CA MET A 33 7.71 0.90 2.60
C MET A 33 7.05 0.47 1.30
N LYS A 34 5.80 0.00 1.38
CA LYS A 34 4.98 -0.40 0.24
C LYS A 34 4.82 0.73 -0.79
N PRO A 35 4.25 1.90 -0.47
CA PRO A 35 4.07 2.97 -1.47
C PRO A 35 5.40 3.51 -2.00
N VAL A 36 6.45 3.57 -1.18
CA VAL A 36 7.80 3.96 -1.66
C VAL A 36 8.31 2.97 -2.70
N ALA A 37 8.25 1.66 -2.43
CA ALA A 37 8.71 0.65 -3.37
C ALA A 37 7.92 0.67 -4.68
N GLU A 38 6.58 0.76 -4.60
CA GLU A 38 5.70 0.79 -5.76
C GLU A 38 5.98 2.03 -6.65
N GLU A 39 6.09 3.21 -6.07
CA GLU A 39 6.31 4.45 -6.84
C GLU A 39 7.70 4.48 -7.49
N PHE A 40 8.74 4.01 -6.80
CA PHE A 40 10.08 3.91 -7.38
C PHE A 40 10.13 2.89 -8.51
N PHE A 41 9.46 1.75 -8.38
CA PHE A 41 9.45 0.71 -9.39
C PHE A 41 8.58 1.09 -10.60
N PHE A 42 7.30 1.42 -10.37
CA PHE A 42 6.34 1.66 -11.43
C PHE A 42 6.53 3.02 -12.12
N ARG A 43 7.01 4.05 -11.41
CA ARG A 43 7.21 5.37 -12.05
C ARG A 43 8.65 5.61 -12.42
N LYS A 44 9.54 5.64 -11.44
CA LYS A 44 10.91 6.09 -11.68
C LYS A 44 11.71 5.10 -12.54
N ALA A 45 11.52 3.79 -12.36
CA ALA A 45 12.27 2.80 -13.13
C ALA A 45 11.65 2.54 -14.52
N LEU A 46 10.32 2.63 -14.66
CA LEU A 46 9.62 2.30 -15.91
C LEU A 46 9.36 3.50 -16.83
N ILE A 47 9.06 4.68 -16.27
CA ILE A 47 8.70 5.86 -17.08
C ILE A 47 9.98 6.61 -17.48
N SER A 48 10.43 6.41 -18.72
CA SER A 48 11.45 7.29 -19.34
C SER A 48 10.81 8.54 -19.95
N PHE A 49 11.53 9.66 -19.82
CA PHE A 49 11.15 10.96 -20.39
C PHE A 49 11.90 11.29 -21.71
N ASP A 50 12.54 10.31 -22.35
CA ASP A 50 13.34 10.53 -23.56
C ASP A 50 12.51 11.01 -24.76
N SER A 51 11.26 10.52 -24.92
CA SER A 51 10.34 11.02 -25.93
C SER A 51 8.89 11.03 -25.44
N LYS A 52 8.09 11.99 -25.91
CA LYS A 52 6.66 12.11 -25.55
C LYS A 52 5.88 10.83 -25.84
N SER A 53 6.18 10.16 -26.95
CA SER A 53 5.53 8.90 -27.34
C SER A 53 5.90 7.76 -26.38
N GLN A 54 7.19 7.61 -26.05
CA GLN A 54 7.65 6.61 -25.09
C GLN A 54 7.11 6.86 -23.69
N THR A 55 7.07 8.11 -23.22
CA THR A 55 6.50 8.43 -21.90
C THR A 55 5.05 7.97 -21.79
N VAL A 56 4.22 8.20 -22.81
CA VAL A 56 2.82 7.75 -22.81
C VAL A 56 2.73 6.22 -22.79
N ILE A 57 3.51 5.53 -23.63
CA ILE A 57 3.51 4.07 -23.69
C ILE A 57 3.95 3.46 -22.36
N PHE A 58 5.07 3.91 -21.80
CA PHE A 58 5.59 3.42 -20.52
C PHE A 58 4.66 3.76 -19.35
N THR A 59 3.95 4.88 -19.42
CA THR A 59 2.92 5.23 -18.41
C THR A 59 1.75 4.24 -18.45
N ILE A 60 1.27 3.88 -19.65
CA ILE A 60 0.18 2.90 -19.79
C ILE A 60 0.64 1.52 -19.29
N ILE A 61 1.84 1.09 -19.67
CA ILE A 61 2.42 -0.18 -19.20
C ILE A 61 2.57 -0.18 -17.67
N SER A 62 3.07 0.93 -17.10
CA SER A 62 3.20 1.13 -15.66
C SER A 62 1.87 1.00 -14.93
N LEU A 63 0.81 1.64 -15.44
CA LEU A 63 -0.53 1.57 -14.85
C LEU A 63 -1.14 0.16 -14.91
N ILE A 64 -0.95 -0.54 -16.03
CA ILE A 64 -1.45 -1.91 -16.18
C ILE A 64 -0.72 -2.87 -15.24
N LEU A 65 0.61 -2.81 -15.19
CA LEU A 65 1.41 -3.63 -14.25
C LEU A 65 1.06 -3.28 -12.79
N CYS A 66 0.94 -1.98 -12.51
CA CYS A 66 0.18 -1.35 -11.42
C CYS A 66 -0.98 -2.20 -10.92
N ALA A 67 -2.03 -2.18 -11.73
CA ALA A 67 -3.29 -2.81 -11.42
C ALA A 67 -3.19 -4.34 -11.33
N LEU A 68 -2.40 -4.98 -12.19
CA LEU A 68 -2.23 -6.43 -12.17
C LEU A 68 -1.60 -6.95 -10.88
N THR A 69 -0.68 -6.19 -10.26
CA THR A 69 -0.08 -6.60 -8.98
C THR A 69 -1.05 -6.57 -7.79
N ARG A 70 -2.16 -5.83 -7.90
CA ARG A 70 -3.13 -5.67 -6.80
C ARG A 70 -4.53 -6.22 -7.11
N ALA A 71 -4.74 -6.80 -8.28
CA ALA A 71 -6.07 -7.17 -8.74
C ALA A 71 -6.56 -8.52 -8.22
N HIS A 72 -7.66 -8.50 -7.49
CA HIS A 72 -8.50 -9.67 -7.18
C HIS A 72 -9.67 -9.78 -8.18
N GLY A 73 -9.35 -9.88 -9.48
CA GLY A 73 -10.33 -9.97 -10.57
C GLY A 73 -10.47 -8.69 -11.41
N PRO A 74 -11.28 -8.72 -12.49
CA PRO A 74 -11.32 -7.67 -13.50
C PRO A 74 -11.83 -6.32 -12.99
N LEU A 75 -12.75 -6.31 -12.02
CA LEU A 75 -13.21 -5.07 -11.37
C LEU A 75 -12.10 -4.42 -10.54
N GLY A 76 -11.30 -5.22 -9.82
CA GLY A 76 -10.16 -4.73 -9.06
C GLY A 76 -9.07 -4.12 -9.96
N ILE A 77 -8.87 -4.64 -11.17
CA ILE A 77 -7.96 -4.03 -12.14
C ILE A 77 -8.44 -2.60 -12.47
N LEU A 78 -9.71 -2.43 -12.80
CA LEU A 78 -10.26 -1.14 -13.21
C LEU A 78 -10.19 -0.11 -12.09
N GLU A 79 -10.57 -0.49 -10.87
CA GLU A 79 -10.50 0.36 -9.69
C GLU A 79 -9.07 0.84 -9.45
N TRP A 80 -8.10 -0.07 -9.49
CA TRP A 80 -6.71 0.29 -9.23
C TRP A 80 -6.09 1.17 -10.32
N VAL A 81 -6.49 1.01 -11.59
CA VAL A 81 -6.10 1.94 -12.66
C VAL A 81 -6.62 3.34 -12.35
N ILE A 82 -7.90 3.48 -12.00
CA ILE A 82 -8.51 4.79 -11.68
C ILE A 82 -7.81 5.43 -10.48
N MET A 83 -7.51 4.66 -9.44
CA MET A 83 -6.83 5.15 -8.24
C MET A 83 -5.36 5.53 -8.49
N ALA A 84 -4.69 4.86 -9.43
CA ALA A 84 -3.30 5.16 -9.77
C ALA A 84 -3.15 6.39 -10.69
N LEU A 85 -4.21 6.80 -11.40
CA LEU A 85 -4.16 7.92 -12.35
C LEU A 85 -3.76 9.27 -11.72
N PRO A 86 -4.36 9.74 -10.59
CA PRO A 86 -4.00 11.02 -9.97
C PRO A 86 -2.52 11.10 -9.62
N VAL A 87 -1.98 10.02 -9.04
CA VAL A 87 -0.58 9.93 -8.63
C VAL A 87 0.35 9.92 -9.87
N THR A 88 -0.11 9.31 -10.96
CA THR A 88 0.58 9.31 -12.26
C THR A 88 0.64 10.69 -12.89
N ILE A 89 -0.49 11.39 -12.89
CA ILE A 89 -0.58 12.76 -13.41
C ILE A 89 0.32 13.68 -12.59
N ALA A 90 0.30 13.56 -11.27
CA ALA A 90 1.18 14.32 -10.38
C ALA A 90 2.66 14.10 -10.72
N TYR A 91 3.08 12.86 -10.98
CA TYR A 91 4.44 12.55 -11.40
C TYR A 91 4.82 13.16 -12.75
N ILE A 92 3.95 13.02 -13.77
CA ILE A 92 4.22 13.53 -15.12
C ILE A 92 4.31 15.06 -15.14
N VAL A 93 3.43 15.74 -14.40
CA VAL A 93 3.37 17.20 -14.33
C VAL A 93 4.56 17.76 -13.55
N THR A 94 4.85 17.19 -12.37
CA THR A 94 5.90 17.73 -11.49
C THR A 94 7.29 17.25 -11.85
N LYS A 95 7.40 16.14 -12.60
CA LYS A 95 8.65 15.41 -12.88
C LYS A 95 9.45 15.07 -11.62
N ASN A 96 8.80 15.07 -10.46
CA ASN A 96 9.41 14.87 -9.17
C ASN A 96 8.78 13.65 -8.50
N ILE A 97 9.59 12.61 -8.32
CA ILE A 97 9.15 11.35 -7.70
C ILE A 97 8.70 11.54 -6.25
N TYR A 98 9.27 12.49 -5.51
CA TYR A 98 8.97 12.69 -4.10
C TYR A 98 7.54 13.16 -3.86
N ILE A 99 6.98 13.95 -4.79
CA ILE A 99 5.59 14.42 -4.69
C ILE A 99 4.63 13.25 -4.86
N SER A 100 4.91 12.40 -5.85
CA SER A 100 4.14 11.19 -6.14
C SER A 100 4.19 10.19 -4.97
N VAL A 101 5.40 9.95 -4.44
CA VAL A 101 5.63 9.10 -3.26
C VAL A 101 4.87 9.64 -2.05
N MET A 102 4.94 10.94 -1.77
CA MET A 102 4.26 11.52 -0.62
C MET A 102 2.74 11.41 -0.73
N ALA A 103 2.18 11.66 -1.92
CA ALA A 103 0.75 11.49 -2.16
C ALA A 103 0.29 10.05 -1.92
N HIS A 104 1.08 9.07 -2.36
CA HIS A 104 0.76 7.65 -2.16
C HIS A 104 0.91 7.23 -0.69
N VAL A 105 1.96 7.70 0.01
CA VAL A 105 2.14 7.48 1.46
C VAL A 105 0.97 8.06 2.25
N LEU A 106 0.49 9.27 1.91
CA LEU A 106 -0.67 9.87 2.57
C LEU A 106 -1.95 9.07 2.34
N PHE A 107 -2.13 8.52 1.14
CA PHE A 107 -3.25 7.65 0.82
C PHE A 107 -3.20 6.35 1.64
N GLU A 108 -2.06 5.65 1.65
CA GLU A 108 -1.87 4.43 2.45
C GLU A 108 -1.93 4.69 3.96
N PHE A 109 -1.48 5.86 4.41
CA PHE A 109 -1.66 6.29 5.80
C PHE A 109 -3.13 6.38 6.15
N TYR A 110 -3.93 7.07 5.34
CA TYR A 110 -5.36 7.19 5.58
C TYR A 110 -6.08 5.83 5.58
N ASP A 111 -5.68 4.92 4.71
CA ASP A 111 -6.32 3.60 4.60
C ASP A 111 -5.95 2.67 5.78
N ASN A 112 -4.66 2.59 6.14
CA ASN A 112 -4.17 1.63 7.12
C ASN A 112 -4.21 2.15 8.58
N ILE A 113 -4.36 3.46 8.82
CA ILE A 113 -4.30 4.03 10.19
C ILE A 113 -5.39 3.48 11.10
N TYR A 114 -6.58 3.19 10.57
CA TYR A 114 -7.71 2.67 11.36
C TYR A 114 -7.38 1.30 11.96
N GLU A 115 -6.78 0.41 11.18
CA GLU A 115 -6.37 -0.92 11.62
C GLU A 115 -5.24 -0.87 12.65
N VAL A 116 -4.26 0.02 12.42
CA VAL A 116 -3.14 0.23 13.34
C VAL A 116 -3.64 0.76 14.69
N VAL A 117 -4.49 1.79 14.69
CA VAL A 117 -5.05 2.38 15.93
C VAL A 117 -5.92 1.37 16.68
N TYR A 118 -6.79 0.65 15.97
CA TYR A 118 -7.61 -0.41 16.56
C TYR A 118 -6.74 -1.49 17.21
N THR A 119 -5.70 -1.94 16.51
CA THR A 119 -4.79 -2.97 17.01
C THR A 119 -4.03 -2.50 18.23
N VAL A 120 -3.50 -1.28 18.22
CA VAL A 120 -2.82 -0.69 19.39
C VAL A 120 -3.79 -0.54 20.57
N GLY A 121 -5.01 -0.03 20.35
CA GLY A 121 -6.02 0.08 21.41
C GLY A 121 -6.37 -1.27 22.04
N ARG A 122 -6.48 -2.32 21.22
CA ARG A 122 -6.71 -3.69 21.70
C ARG A 122 -5.55 -4.25 22.52
N ILE A 123 -4.31 -3.89 22.21
CA ILE A 123 -3.12 -4.32 22.96
C ILE A 123 -3.04 -3.58 24.30
N LEU A 124 -3.35 -2.28 24.33
CA LEU A 124 -3.25 -1.44 25.52
C LEU A 124 -4.41 -1.62 26.51
N ASN A 125 -5.59 -2.03 26.03
CA ASN A 125 -6.79 -2.27 26.85
C ASN A 125 -6.92 -3.74 27.30
N ARG A 126 -5.82 -4.48 27.29
CA ARG A 126 -5.68 -5.83 27.85
C ARG A 126 -5.05 -5.77 29.24
#